data_AF-A0A0S3XAF1-F1
#
_entry.id   AF-A0A0S3XAF1-F1
#
_cell.length_a   1.000
_cell.length_b   1.000
_cell.length_c   1.000
_cell.angle_alpha   90.00
_cell.angle_beta   90.00
_cell.angle_gamma   90.00
#
_symmetry.space_group_name_H-M   'P 1'
#
loop_
_entity.id
_entity.type
_entity.pdbx_description
1 polymer ?
#
loop_
_entity_poly.entity_id
_entity_poly.type
_entity_poly.pdbx_seq_one_letter_code
_entity_poly.pdbx_strand_id
1 'polypeptide(L)'
;RLKRPVNVPFDIFSEEVKFYELGEDAMLKFREDEGFVKEEEKPLPEDEFKRQIWLLFEYPESSSPARGIAVVSVLVIVISIVIFCLETLPEFRDEKDFIGAGSNLTSADNGFTPFNDPFFIVETVCIIWFSFEIIVRFFASPSKPAFFKNIMNSIDIVSILPYFITLGTDLAQQQGNGQQAMTFAILRIIRLVRVFRIFKLSRHSKGLQILGHTLRASMRELALLIFFLVIGVILFSSAVYFAEADEPTSQFTSIPDAF
;
A
#
# COMPACT_ATOMS: atom_id res chain seq x y z
N ARG A 1 43.60 -6.00 7.53
CA ARG A 1 42.38 -6.29 6.75
C ARG A 1 42.01 -7.73 7.04
N LEU A 2 40.84 -7.99 7.62
CA LEU A 2 40.36 -9.32 7.96
C LEU A 2 39.64 -9.89 6.74
N LYS A 3 40.20 -10.91 6.11
CA LYS A 3 39.62 -11.57 4.93
C LYS A 3 39.65 -13.07 5.15
N ARG A 4 38.52 -13.73 4.95
CA ARG A 4 38.43 -15.18 5.00
C ARG A 4 39.16 -15.79 3.80
N PRO A 5 40.01 -16.80 4.01
CA PRO A 5 40.55 -17.60 2.90
C PRO A 5 39.41 -18.33 2.17
N VAL A 6 39.46 -18.35 0.84
CA VAL A 6 38.37 -18.92 0.00
C VAL A 6 38.06 -20.39 0.28
N ASN A 7 39.04 -21.13 0.80
CA ASN A 7 38.96 -22.54 1.16
C ASN A 7 38.47 -22.80 2.60
N VAL A 8 38.25 -21.76 3.40
CA VAL A 8 37.79 -21.88 4.79
C VAL A 8 36.31 -21.54 4.86
N PRO A 9 35.46 -22.44 5.38
CA PRO A 9 34.05 -22.15 5.63
C PRO A 9 33.82 -20.91 6.51
N PHE A 10 32.70 -20.22 6.30
CA PHE A 10 32.38 -18.98 7.02
C PHE A 10 32.24 -19.19 8.52
N ASP A 11 31.53 -20.24 8.92
CA ASP A 11 31.32 -20.66 10.30
C ASP A 11 32.66 -20.86 11.03
N ILE A 12 33.56 -21.67 10.45
CA ILE A 12 34.88 -21.95 11.02
C ILE A 12 35.69 -20.65 11.17
N PHE A 13 35.78 -19.85 10.11
CA PHE A 13 36.55 -18.59 10.19
C PHE A 13 35.93 -17.62 11.20
N SER A 14 34.60 -17.58 11.33
CA SER A 14 33.92 -16.74 12.30
C SER A 14 34.18 -17.19 13.75
N GLU A 15 34.29 -18.48 13.99
CA GLU A 15 34.69 -19.03 15.30
C GLU A 15 36.12 -18.63 15.64
N GLU A 16 37.05 -18.73 14.69
CA GLU A 16 38.43 -18.29 14.88
C GLU A 16 38.51 -16.79 15.21
N VAL A 17 37.77 -15.94 14.49
CA VAL A 17 37.73 -14.49 14.77
C VAL A 17 37.22 -14.20 16.19
N LYS A 18 36.25 -14.98 16.70
CA LYS A 18 35.80 -14.90 18.10
C LYS A 18 36.83 -15.44 19.07
N PHE A 19 37.43 -16.59 18.76
CA PHE A 19 38.42 -17.27 19.58
C PHE A 19 39.66 -16.40 19.83
N TYR A 20 40.11 -15.68 18.81
CA TYR A 20 41.22 -14.72 18.91
C TYR A 20 40.81 -13.34 19.48
N GLU A 21 39.57 -13.17 19.93
CA GLU A 21 39.05 -11.95 20.55
C GLU A 21 39.36 -10.67 19.73
N LEU A 22 39.26 -10.75 18.40
CA LEU A 22 39.60 -9.64 17.49
C LEU A 22 38.68 -8.41 17.64
N GLY A 23 37.65 -8.50 18.49
CA GLY A 23 36.69 -7.44 18.80
C GLY A 23 35.42 -7.47 17.95
N GLU A 24 34.33 -6.94 18.49
CA GLU A 24 33.03 -6.89 17.81
C GLU A 24 33.07 -6.05 16.52
N ASP A 25 33.84 -4.95 16.52
CA ASP A 25 34.01 -4.10 15.34
C ASP A 25 34.68 -4.84 14.18
N ALA A 26 35.63 -5.73 14.47
CA ALA A 26 36.30 -6.55 13.46
C ALA A 26 35.35 -7.62 12.91
N MET A 27 34.55 -8.25 13.78
CA MET A 27 33.50 -9.20 13.39
C MET A 27 32.41 -8.54 12.54
N LEU A 28 31.96 -7.34 12.90
CA LEU A 28 30.96 -6.57 12.16
C LEU A 28 31.46 -6.24 10.77
N LYS A 29 32.67 -5.66 10.65
CA LYS A 29 33.28 -5.37 9.35
C LYS A 29 33.48 -6.62 8.50
N PHE A 30 33.89 -7.74 9.12
CA PHE A 30 34.05 -9.01 8.43
C PHE A 30 32.72 -9.52 7.86
N ARG A 31 31.64 -9.46 8.65
CA ARG A 31 30.28 -9.85 8.19
C ARG A 31 29.82 -8.97 7.03
N GLU A 32 30.02 -7.66 7.12
CA GLU A 32 29.70 -6.71 6.05
C GLU A 32 30.49 -7.02 4.77
N ASP A 33 31.79 -7.31 4.88
CA ASP A 33 32.67 -7.67 3.74
C ASP A 33 32.28 -9.01 3.09
N GLU A 34 31.73 -9.97 3.85
CA GLU A 34 31.18 -11.23 3.34
C GLU A 34 29.76 -11.08 2.76
N GLY A 35 29.20 -9.87 2.77
CA GLY A 35 27.87 -9.58 2.23
C GLY A 35 26.71 -9.87 3.19
N PHE A 36 26.98 -10.11 4.48
CA PHE A 36 25.93 -10.17 5.48
C PHE A 36 25.43 -8.75 5.78
N VAL A 37 24.16 -8.51 5.49
CA VAL A 37 23.49 -7.26 5.84
C VAL A 37 23.30 -7.23 7.36
N LYS A 38 23.75 -6.16 8.02
CA LYS A 38 23.46 -5.93 9.43
C LYS A 38 21.94 -5.91 9.61
N GLU A 39 21.40 -6.83 10.42
CA GLU A 39 19.99 -6.77 10.79
C GLU A 39 19.78 -5.44 11.53
N GLU A 40 18.99 -4.54 10.95
CA GLU A 40 18.56 -3.34 11.66
C GLU A 40 17.80 -3.77 12.91
N GLU A 41 18.38 -3.52 14.08
CA GLU A 41 17.70 -3.74 15.35
C GLU A 41 16.45 -2.87 15.38
N LYS A 42 15.29 -3.53 15.35
CA LYS A 42 14.00 -2.85 15.38
C LYS A 42 13.76 -2.36 16.80
N PRO A 43 13.68 -1.04 17.05
CA PRO A 43 13.51 -0.54 18.40
C PRO A 43 12.19 -1.06 18.99
N LEU A 44 12.25 -1.50 20.24
CA LEU A 44 11.07 -1.92 21.00
C LEU A 44 10.69 -0.81 21.99
N PRO A 45 9.40 -0.66 22.33
CA PRO A 45 8.99 0.23 23.41
C PRO A 45 9.60 -0.23 24.74
N GLU A 46 10.03 0.72 25.57
CA GLU A 46 10.60 0.44 26.91
C GLU A 46 9.53 -0.08 27.89
N ASP A 47 8.32 0.46 27.79
CA ASP A 47 7.19 0.06 28.63
C ASP A 47 6.68 -1.34 28.25
N GLU A 48 6.53 -2.22 29.24
CA GLU A 48 6.18 -3.63 29.00
C GLU A 48 4.80 -3.80 28.36
N PHE A 49 3.82 -2.99 28.75
CA PHE A 49 2.47 -3.06 28.21
C PHE A 49 2.45 -2.61 26.74
N LYS A 50 3.10 -1.47 26.44
CA LYS A 50 3.28 -1.01 25.05
C LYS A 50 4.06 -2.02 24.22
N ARG A 51 5.10 -2.63 24.78
CA ARG A 51 5.89 -3.68 24.11
C ARG A 51 5.01 -4.87 23.76
N GLN A 52 4.16 -5.34 24.68
CA GLN A 52 3.27 -6.46 24.42
C GLN A 52 2.24 -6.15 23.32
N ILE A 53 1.63 -4.97 23.35
CA ILE A 53 0.72 -4.51 22.28
C ILE A 53 1.46 -4.37 20.94
N TRP A 54 2.66 -3.79 20.96
CA TRP A 54 3.48 -3.63 19.76
C TRP A 54 3.82 -4.98 19.15
N LEU A 55 4.26 -5.96 19.95
CA LEU A 55 4.52 -7.32 19.48
C LEU A 55 3.27 -7.96 18.87
N LEU A 56 2.12 -7.79 19.52
CA LEU A 56 0.84 -8.36 19.10
C LEU A 56 0.36 -7.84 17.73
N PHE A 57 0.56 -6.55 17.43
CA PHE A 57 0.06 -5.92 16.20
C PHE A 57 1.11 -5.74 15.09
N GLU A 58 2.39 -5.67 15.42
CA GLU A 58 3.48 -5.45 14.46
C GLU A 58 4.10 -6.77 13.98
N TYR A 59 4.18 -7.78 14.84
CA TYR A 59 4.86 -9.05 14.57
C TYR A 59 3.91 -10.24 14.71
N PRO A 60 3.32 -10.72 13.60
CA PRO A 60 2.43 -11.89 13.63
C PRO A 60 3.09 -13.14 14.23
N GLU A 61 4.40 -13.31 14.03
CA GLU A 61 5.16 -14.47 14.53
C GLU A 61 5.47 -14.42 16.03
N SER A 62 5.14 -13.32 16.72
CA SER A 62 5.45 -13.17 18.14
C SER A 62 4.65 -14.13 19.04
N SER A 63 3.40 -14.45 18.66
CA SER A 63 2.50 -15.27 19.47
C SER A 63 1.29 -15.77 18.67
N SER A 64 0.59 -16.81 19.15
CA SER A 64 -0.63 -17.31 18.50
C SER A 64 -1.76 -16.26 18.42
N PRO A 65 -2.01 -15.42 19.45
CA PRO A 65 -2.95 -14.31 19.31
C PRO A 65 -2.53 -13.29 18.25
N ALA A 66 -1.23 -13.00 18.11
CA ALA A 66 -0.72 -12.11 17.07
C ALA A 66 -0.99 -12.67 15.66
N ARG A 67 -0.80 -13.99 15.48
CA ARG A 67 -1.20 -14.68 14.24
C ARG A 67 -2.69 -14.55 13.98
N GLY A 68 -3.53 -14.74 15.00
CA GLY A 68 -4.98 -14.58 14.90
C GLY A 68 -5.39 -13.18 14.43
N ILE A 69 -4.84 -12.13 15.04
CA ILE A 69 -5.10 -10.73 14.64
C ILE A 69 -4.62 -10.48 13.21
N ALA A 70 -3.44 -10.99 12.84
CA ALA A 70 -2.93 -10.84 11.48
C ALA A 70 -3.87 -11.51 10.44
N VAL A 71 -4.40 -12.69 10.73
CA VAL A 71 -5.39 -13.37 9.86
C VAL A 71 -6.65 -12.53 9.73
N VAL A 72 -7.18 -12.00 10.84
CA VAL A 72 -8.36 -11.12 10.82
C VAL A 72 -8.09 -9.89 9.97
N SER A 73 -6.94 -9.21 10.15
CA SER A 73 -6.58 -8.04 9.34
C SER A 73 -6.48 -8.37 7.86
N VAL A 74 -5.90 -9.51 7.47
CA VAL A 74 -5.89 -9.96 6.07
C VAL A 74 -7.30 -10.19 5.53
N LEU A 75 -8.18 -10.85 6.29
CA LEU A 75 -9.56 -11.08 5.89
C LEU A 75 -10.32 -9.76 5.69
N VAL A 76 -10.18 -8.80 6.61
CA VAL A 76 -10.80 -7.48 6.47
C VAL A 76 -10.27 -6.73 5.24
N ILE A 77 -8.97 -6.83 4.94
CA ILE A 77 -8.41 -6.27 3.69
C ILE A 77 -9.06 -6.92 2.47
N VAL A 78 -9.10 -8.25 2.41
CA VAL A 78 -9.70 -8.97 1.27
C VAL A 78 -11.17 -8.61 1.10
N ILE A 79 -11.96 -8.62 2.18
CA ILE A 79 -13.37 -8.22 2.16
C ILE A 79 -13.51 -6.79 1.62
N SER A 80 -12.68 -5.86 2.11
CA SER A 80 -12.73 -4.48 1.61
C SER A 80 -12.47 -4.42 0.10
N ILE A 81 -11.47 -5.15 -0.42
CA ILE A 81 -11.18 -5.16 -1.86
C ILE A 81 -12.33 -5.78 -2.67
N VAL A 82 -12.89 -6.90 -2.19
CA VAL A 82 -14.04 -7.54 -2.84
C VAL A 82 -15.23 -6.57 -2.92
N ILE A 83 -15.55 -5.88 -1.83
CA ILE A 83 -16.61 -4.86 -1.81
C ILE A 83 -16.34 -3.73 -2.81
N PHE A 84 -15.10 -3.23 -2.87
CA PHE A 84 -14.72 -2.22 -3.87
C PHE A 84 -14.90 -2.72 -5.31
N CYS A 85 -14.60 -4.00 -5.58
CA CYS A 85 -14.85 -4.60 -6.89
C CYS A 85 -16.35 -4.81 -7.16
N LEU A 86 -17.16 -5.17 -6.17
CA LEU A 86 -18.60 -5.34 -6.35
C LEU A 86 -19.30 -3.99 -6.62
N GLU A 87 -18.86 -2.90 -5.99
CA GLU A 87 -19.38 -1.54 -6.24
C GLU A 87 -19.18 -1.04 -7.68
N THR A 88 -18.28 -1.64 -8.46
CA THR A 88 -18.07 -1.25 -9.86
C THR A 88 -18.97 -2.00 -10.83
N LEU A 89 -19.66 -3.06 -10.39
CA LEU A 89 -20.53 -3.86 -11.24
C LEU A 89 -21.82 -3.09 -11.59
N PRO A 90 -22.33 -3.23 -12.83
CA PRO A 90 -23.53 -2.53 -13.28
C PRO A 90 -24.77 -2.95 -12.49
N GLU A 91 -24.91 -4.23 -12.11
CA GLU A 91 -26.08 -4.72 -11.38
C GLU A 91 -26.31 -3.99 -10.05
N PHE A 92 -25.22 -3.65 -9.34
CA PHE A 92 -25.28 -2.93 -8.06
C PHE A 92 -25.30 -1.40 -8.22
N ARG A 93 -24.99 -0.87 -9.42
CA ARG A 93 -25.14 0.56 -9.75
C ARG A 93 -26.58 0.90 -10.11
N ASP A 94 -27.20 0.07 -10.95
CA ASP A 94 -28.55 0.29 -11.44
C ASP A 94 -29.59 0.22 -10.30
N GLU A 95 -29.36 -0.63 -9.29
CA GLU A 95 -30.21 -0.70 -8.08
C GLU A 95 -30.14 0.58 -7.23
N LYS A 96 -28.96 1.23 -7.14
CA LYS A 96 -28.78 2.52 -6.45
C LYS A 96 -29.45 3.67 -7.20
N ASP A 97 -29.35 3.69 -8.52
CA ASP A 97 -29.97 4.71 -9.36
C ASP A 97 -31.51 4.53 -9.46
N PHE A 98 -32.01 3.29 -9.43
CA PHE A 98 -33.45 2.98 -9.42
C PHE A 98 -34.14 3.40 -8.12
N ILE A 99 -33.50 3.19 -6.97
CA ILE A 99 -34.00 3.67 -5.66
C ILE A 99 -33.96 5.21 -5.58
N GLY A 100 -32.99 5.86 -6.24
CA GLY A 100 -32.88 7.33 -6.30
C GLY A 100 -33.89 8.01 -7.25
N ALA A 101 -34.22 7.37 -8.36
CA ALA A 101 -35.11 7.92 -9.40
C ALA A 101 -36.62 7.69 -9.15
N GLY A 102 -36.98 6.77 -8.25
CA GLY A 102 -38.37 6.41 -7.94
C GLY A 102 -39.09 7.25 -6.88
N SER A 103 -38.50 8.32 -6.35
CA SER A 103 -39.04 9.08 -5.21
C SER A 103 -40.12 10.12 -5.55
N ASN A 104 -41.06 9.77 -6.44
CA ASN A 104 -42.31 10.50 -6.64
C ASN A 104 -43.52 9.60 -6.33
N LEU A 105 -43.88 9.43 -5.06
CA LEU A 105 -45.27 9.40 -4.52
C LEU A 105 -45.35 8.78 -3.10
N THR A 106 -45.71 9.61 -2.13
CA THR A 106 -46.72 9.31 -1.08
C THR A 106 -46.72 7.95 -0.38
N SER A 107 -45.58 7.48 0.14
CA SER A 107 -45.58 6.49 1.23
C SER A 107 -44.47 6.85 2.20
N ALA A 108 -44.76 6.81 3.50
CA ALA A 108 -43.81 7.02 4.57
C ALA A 108 -42.83 5.84 4.60
N ASP A 109 -41.88 5.84 3.67
CA ASP A 109 -40.90 4.80 3.50
C ASP A 109 -39.60 5.24 4.16
N ASN A 110 -38.97 4.35 4.91
CA ASN A 110 -37.75 4.63 5.68
C ASN A 110 -36.69 5.19 4.72
N GLY A 111 -36.52 6.52 4.74
CA GLY A 111 -35.68 7.23 3.80
C GLY A 111 -34.32 6.56 3.68
N PHE A 112 -33.80 6.49 2.46
CA PHE A 112 -32.46 5.99 2.19
C PHE A 112 -31.46 6.77 3.06
N THR A 113 -31.10 6.18 4.20
CA THR A 113 -30.01 6.68 5.03
C THR A 113 -28.75 5.97 4.58
N PRO A 114 -27.57 6.59 4.66
CA PRO A 114 -26.29 5.91 4.42
C PRO A 114 -26.17 4.60 5.23
N PHE A 115 -26.86 4.52 6.38
CA PHE A 115 -26.93 3.36 7.25
C PHE A 115 -27.78 2.18 6.72
N ASN A 116 -28.50 2.35 5.61
CA ASN A 116 -29.23 1.28 4.93
C ASN A 116 -28.49 0.73 3.69
N ASP A 117 -27.37 1.34 3.27
CA ASP A 117 -26.54 0.84 2.18
C ASP A 117 -25.54 -0.22 2.71
N PRO A 118 -25.70 -1.52 2.37
CA PRO A 118 -24.83 -2.58 2.87
C PRO A 118 -23.36 -2.35 2.51
N PHE A 119 -23.08 -1.75 1.35
CA PHE A 119 -21.71 -1.47 0.91
C PHE A 119 -21.07 -0.39 1.80
N PHE A 120 -21.81 0.66 2.12
CA PHE A 120 -21.36 1.71 3.03
C PHE A 120 -21.10 1.14 4.43
N ILE A 121 -22.01 0.32 4.98
CA ILE A 121 -21.83 -0.29 6.31
C ILE A 121 -20.56 -1.13 6.37
N VAL A 122 -20.37 -2.03 5.39
CA VAL A 122 -19.18 -2.91 5.36
C VAL A 122 -17.91 -2.08 5.17
N GLU A 123 -17.92 -1.08 4.29
CA GLU A 123 -16.79 -0.16 4.13
C GLU A 123 -16.47 0.55 5.45
N THR A 124 -17.47 1.15 6.11
CA THR A 124 -17.29 1.83 7.40
C THR A 124 -16.71 0.89 8.45
N VAL A 125 -17.21 -0.35 8.56
CA VAL A 125 -16.67 -1.35 9.51
C VAL A 125 -15.21 -1.69 9.19
N CYS A 126 -14.86 -1.88 7.91
CA CYS A 126 -13.48 -2.13 7.50
C CYS A 126 -12.56 -0.94 7.85
N ILE A 127 -13.02 0.29 7.61
CA ILE A 127 -12.26 1.50 7.92
C ILE A 127 -12.11 1.71 9.43
N ILE A 128 -13.13 1.38 10.22
CA ILE A 128 -13.03 1.38 11.70
C ILE A 128 -11.93 0.40 12.14
N TRP A 129 -11.90 -0.82 11.59
CA TRP A 129 -10.85 -1.79 11.91
C TRP A 129 -9.45 -1.28 11.52
N PHE A 130 -9.28 -0.74 10.31
CA PHE A 130 -7.98 -0.17 9.89
C PHE A 130 -7.55 1.02 10.74
N SER A 131 -8.51 1.87 11.13
CA SER A 131 -8.27 3.02 12.01
C SER A 131 -7.87 2.55 13.41
N PHE A 132 -8.55 1.54 13.95
CA PHE A 132 -8.19 0.92 15.23
C PHE A 132 -6.76 0.36 15.20
N GLU A 133 -6.43 -0.38 14.16
CA GLU A 133 -5.11 -0.95 13.93
C GLU A 133 -3.98 0.10 13.92
N ILE A 134 -4.16 1.20 13.18
CA ILE A 134 -3.15 2.28 13.13
C ILE A 134 -3.07 3.03 14.45
N ILE A 135 -4.21 3.28 15.12
CA ILE A 135 -4.26 3.98 16.40
C ILE A 135 -3.51 3.19 17.48
N VAL A 136 -3.80 1.89 17.60
CA VAL A 136 -3.13 1.01 18.56
C VAL A 136 -1.62 0.96 18.31
N ARG A 137 -1.19 0.78 17.05
CA ARG A 137 0.23 0.80 16.70
C ARG A 137 0.86 2.16 16.97
N PHE A 138 0.19 3.26 16.64
CA PHE A 138 0.69 4.60 16.92
C PHE A 138 0.93 4.79 18.43
N PHE A 139 -0.03 4.41 19.28
CA PHE A 139 0.11 4.54 20.74
C PHE A 139 1.18 3.62 21.34
N ALA A 140 1.32 2.40 20.82
CA ALA A 140 2.31 1.43 21.25
C ALA A 140 3.72 1.66 20.66
N SER A 141 3.87 2.49 19.62
CA SER A 141 5.14 2.66 18.91
C SER A 141 6.26 3.25 19.79
N PRO A 142 7.52 2.82 19.58
CA PRO A 142 8.69 3.30 20.33
C PRO A 142 9.02 4.77 20.04
N SER A 143 8.76 5.25 18.81
CA SER A 143 9.04 6.62 18.39
C SER A 143 7.98 7.12 17.42
N LYS A 144 7.28 8.19 17.80
CA LYS A 144 6.18 8.79 17.02
C LYS A 144 6.66 9.40 15.70
N PRO A 145 7.78 10.15 15.64
CA PRO A 145 8.28 10.67 14.37
C PRO A 145 8.78 9.55 13.45
N ALA A 146 9.40 8.50 14.00
CA ALA A 146 9.83 7.36 13.20
C ALA A 146 8.64 6.56 12.65
N PHE A 147 7.53 6.53 13.39
CA PHE A 147 6.29 5.88 12.96
C PHE A 147 5.80 6.42 11.62
N PHE A 148 5.73 7.74 11.44
CA PHE A 148 5.28 8.35 10.18
C PHE A 148 6.32 8.27 9.04
N LYS A 149 7.59 8.03 9.35
CA LYS A 149 8.64 7.81 8.34
C LYS A 149 8.66 6.36 7.80
N ASN A 150 8.02 5.43 8.50
CA ASN A 150 7.95 4.03 8.09
C ASN A 150 6.94 3.87 6.94
N ILE A 151 7.41 3.29 5.82
CA ILE A 151 6.61 3.09 4.61
C ILE A 151 5.33 2.27 4.85
N MET A 152 5.37 1.27 5.73
CA MET A 152 4.21 0.41 6.02
C MET A 152 3.12 1.20 6.75
N ASN A 153 3.52 2.06 7.69
CA ASN A 153 2.59 2.94 8.40
C ASN A 153 2.02 4.02 7.46
N SER A 154 2.81 4.51 6.51
CA SER A 154 2.29 5.41 5.46
C SER A 154 1.23 4.74 4.60
N ILE A 155 1.43 3.46 4.21
CA ILE A 155 0.41 2.67 3.50
C ILE A 155 -0.85 2.51 4.37
N ASP A 156 -0.71 2.24 5.67
CA ASP A 156 -1.84 2.16 6.59
C ASP A 156 -2.65 3.48 6.62
N ILE A 157 -1.99 4.65 6.64
CA ILE A 157 -2.66 5.96 6.58
C ILE A 157 -3.39 6.18 5.25
N VAL A 158 -2.70 5.92 4.13
CA VAL A 158 -3.28 6.07 2.79
C VAL A 158 -4.49 5.17 2.60
N SER A 159 -4.53 4.00 3.26
CA SER A 159 -5.64 3.05 3.15
C SER A 159 -6.97 3.55 3.73
N ILE A 160 -6.93 4.46 4.72
CA ILE A 160 -8.13 5.03 5.36
C ILE A 160 -8.47 6.43 4.84
N LEU A 161 -7.51 7.12 4.26
CA LEU A 161 -7.63 8.50 3.81
C LEU A 161 -8.84 8.74 2.88
N PRO A 162 -9.14 7.89 1.87
CA PRO A 162 -10.26 8.12 0.98
C PRO A 162 -11.61 8.25 1.68
N TYR A 163 -11.84 7.46 2.73
CA TYR A 163 -13.09 7.49 3.50
C TYR A 163 -13.25 8.81 4.23
N PHE A 164 -12.21 9.24 4.95
CA PHE A 164 -12.24 10.50 5.71
C PHE A 164 -12.33 11.73 4.80
N ILE A 165 -11.67 11.73 3.64
CA ILE A 165 -11.82 12.82 2.67
C ILE A 165 -13.25 12.87 2.14
N THR A 166 -13.82 11.72 1.75
CA THR A 166 -15.21 11.65 1.23
C THR A 166 -16.21 12.18 2.26
N LEU A 167 -16.10 11.71 3.52
CA LEU A 167 -16.97 12.15 4.60
C LEU A 167 -16.82 13.65 4.88
N GLY A 168 -15.58 14.15 4.89
CA GLY A 168 -15.30 15.59 5.09
C GLY A 168 -15.88 16.46 3.98
N THR A 169 -15.80 16.02 2.72
CA THR A 169 -16.40 16.73 1.59
C THR A 169 -17.91 16.73 1.61
N ASP A 170 -18.53 15.61 2.01
CA ASP A 170 -20.00 15.51 2.12
C ASP A 170 -20.55 16.44 3.22
N LEU A 171 -19.86 16.49 4.38
CA LEU A 171 -20.21 17.41 5.47
C LEU A 171 -20.03 18.89 5.07
N ALA A 172 -18.96 19.21 4.35
CA ALA A 172 -18.70 20.57 3.88
C ALA A 172 -19.74 21.03 2.84
N GLN A 173 -20.24 20.11 1.99
CA GLN A 173 -21.33 20.40 1.05
C GLN A 173 -22.64 20.70 1.77
N GLN A 174 -22.97 19.97 2.84
CA GLN A 174 -24.16 20.24 3.64
C GLN A 174 -24.14 21.62 4.31
N GLN A 175 -22.97 22.18 4.58
CA GLN A 175 -22.80 23.52 5.15
C GLN A 175 -22.83 24.66 4.10
N GLY A 176 -23.11 24.38 2.82
CA GLY A 176 -23.38 25.39 1.79
C GLY A 176 -22.16 26.11 1.21
N ASN A 177 -20.94 25.65 1.50
CA ASN A 177 -19.69 26.34 1.15
C ASN A 177 -18.95 25.79 -0.11
N GLY A 178 -19.58 24.93 -0.92
CA GLY A 178 -18.88 24.15 -1.96
C GLY A 178 -19.41 24.28 -3.39
N GLN A 179 -18.50 24.54 -4.34
CA GLN A 179 -18.72 24.43 -5.78
C GLN A 179 -18.99 22.96 -6.17
N GLN A 180 -20.25 22.63 -6.48
CA GLN A 180 -20.72 21.24 -6.68
C GLN A 180 -19.97 20.47 -7.79
N ALA A 181 -19.67 21.11 -8.93
CA ALA A 181 -19.12 20.41 -10.10
C ALA A 181 -17.67 19.90 -9.92
N MET A 182 -16.79 20.69 -9.29
CA MET A 182 -15.39 20.29 -9.04
C MET A 182 -15.29 19.17 -8.00
N THR A 183 -16.25 19.11 -7.07
CA THR A 183 -16.27 18.12 -5.98
C THR A 183 -16.52 16.71 -6.52
N PHE A 184 -17.44 16.53 -7.49
CA PHE A 184 -17.73 15.20 -8.05
C PHE A 184 -16.55 14.57 -8.80
N ALA A 185 -15.76 15.38 -9.53
CA ALA A 185 -14.56 14.88 -10.22
C ALA A 185 -13.49 14.42 -9.22
N ILE A 186 -13.29 15.18 -8.15
CA ILE A 186 -12.35 14.85 -7.06
C ILE A 186 -12.80 13.57 -6.34
N LEU A 187 -14.09 13.41 -6.04
CA LEU A 187 -14.64 12.20 -5.44
C LEU A 187 -14.42 10.94 -6.28
N ARG A 188 -14.47 11.03 -7.62
CA ARG A 188 -14.16 9.90 -8.51
C ARG A 188 -12.70 9.47 -8.39
N ILE A 189 -11.76 10.42 -8.34
CA ILE A 189 -10.34 10.12 -8.17
C ILE A 189 -10.09 9.52 -6.78
N ILE A 190 -10.72 10.07 -5.73
CA ILE A 190 -10.59 9.54 -4.36
C ILE A 190 -11.07 8.09 -4.27
N ARG A 191 -12.13 7.71 -4.99
CA ARG A 191 -12.56 6.30 -5.07
C ARG A 191 -11.48 5.40 -5.67
N LEU A 192 -10.74 5.86 -6.68
CA LEU A 192 -9.60 5.10 -7.22
C LEU A 192 -8.50 4.92 -6.17
N VAL A 193 -8.25 5.93 -5.33
CA VAL A 193 -7.25 5.85 -4.25
C VAL A 193 -7.58 4.72 -3.26
N ARG A 194 -8.85 4.31 -3.11
CA ARG A 194 -9.23 3.17 -2.25
C ARG A 194 -8.52 1.88 -2.66
N VAL A 195 -8.16 1.70 -3.94
CA VAL A 195 -7.44 0.51 -4.41
C VAL A 195 -6.09 0.34 -3.71
N PHE A 196 -5.44 1.44 -3.31
CA PHE A 196 -4.14 1.39 -2.65
C PHE A 196 -4.19 0.65 -1.30
N ARG A 197 -5.36 0.46 -0.68
CA ARG A 197 -5.49 -0.38 0.53
C ARG A 197 -5.05 -1.82 0.31
N ILE A 198 -5.00 -2.30 -0.95
CA ILE A 198 -4.42 -3.60 -1.29
C ILE A 198 -2.95 -3.71 -0.82
N PHE A 199 -2.19 -2.61 -0.86
CA PHE A 199 -0.80 -2.60 -0.44
C PHE A 199 -0.65 -2.82 1.08
N LYS A 200 -1.71 -2.71 1.88
CA LYS A 200 -1.70 -3.06 3.30
C LYS A 200 -1.36 -4.55 3.51
N LEU A 201 -1.65 -5.41 2.52
CA LEU A 201 -1.21 -6.81 2.50
C LEU A 201 0.32 -6.96 2.58
N SER A 202 1.09 -5.94 2.19
CA SER A 202 2.55 -5.97 2.29
C SER A 202 3.04 -6.19 3.71
N ARG A 203 2.31 -5.73 4.74
CA ARG A 203 2.64 -6.00 6.14
C ARG A 203 2.63 -7.50 6.47
N HIS A 204 1.72 -8.24 5.85
CA HIS A 204 1.48 -9.65 6.10
C HIS A 204 2.17 -10.57 5.07
N SER A 205 2.72 -10.00 4.00
CA SER A 205 3.41 -10.74 2.93
C SER A 205 4.90 -10.41 2.89
N LYS A 206 5.73 -11.38 3.31
CA LYS A 206 7.19 -11.29 3.16
C LYS A 206 7.62 -11.16 1.71
N GLY A 207 6.93 -11.84 0.79
CA GLY A 207 7.19 -11.72 -0.65
C GLY A 207 7.00 -10.28 -1.15
N LEU A 208 5.94 -9.59 -0.71
CA LEU A 208 5.69 -8.21 -1.12
C LEU A 208 6.66 -7.21 -0.47
N GLN A 209 7.12 -7.48 0.75
CA GLN A 209 8.21 -6.73 1.40
C GLN A 209 9.52 -6.88 0.61
N ILE A 210 9.90 -8.12 0.28
CA ILE A 210 11.10 -8.42 -0.51
C ILE A 210 11.02 -7.73 -1.87
N LEU A 211 9.88 -7.84 -2.56
CA LEU A 211 9.66 -7.14 -3.83
C LEU A 211 9.88 -5.62 -3.68
N GLY A 212 9.33 -5.01 -2.63
CA GLY A 212 9.55 -3.58 -2.34
C GLY A 212 11.02 -3.23 -2.10
N HIS A 213 11.75 -4.06 -1.35
CA HIS A 213 13.18 -3.88 -1.14
C HIS A 213 14.00 -4.05 -2.43
N THR A 214 13.70 -5.06 -3.24
CA THR A 214 14.35 -5.30 -4.53
C THR A 214 14.08 -4.14 -5.49
N LEU A 215 12.82 -3.70 -5.62
CA LEU A 215 12.47 -2.55 -6.46
C LEU A 215 13.21 -1.30 -6.00
N ARG A 216 13.24 -1.03 -4.69
CA ARG A 216 13.96 0.12 -4.13
C ARG A 216 15.45 0.07 -4.44
N ALA A 217 16.07 -1.10 -4.30
CA ALA A 217 17.49 -1.30 -4.59
C ALA A 217 17.80 -1.16 -6.08
N SER A 218 16.87 -1.58 -6.95
CA SER A 218 17.02 -1.56 -8.41
C SER A 218 16.37 -0.35 -9.09
N MET A 219 16.03 0.71 -8.34
CA MET A 219 15.34 1.89 -8.90
C MET A 219 16.13 2.57 -10.01
N ARG A 220 17.46 2.56 -9.93
CA ARG A 220 18.34 3.18 -10.94
C ARG A 220 18.25 2.41 -12.25
N GLU A 221 18.36 1.09 -12.17
CA GLU A 221 18.30 0.17 -13.31
C GLU A 221 16.90 0.19 -13.92
N LEU A 222 15.85 0.23 -13.11
CA LEU A 222 14.47 0.37 -13.55
C LEU A 222 14.25 1.70 -14.28
N ALA A 223 14.80 2.81 -13.76
CA ALA A 223 14.72 4.11 -14.42
C ALA A 223 15.42 4.11 -15.78
N LEU A 224 16.58 3.46 -15.90
CA LEU A 224 17.29 3.30 -17.17
C LEU A 224 16.51 2.43 -18.18
N LEU A 225 15.87 1.36 -17.70
CA LEU A 225 15.00 0.52 -18.54
C LEU A 225 13.84 1.34 -19.13
N ILE A 226 13.14 2.10 -18.28
CA ILE A 226 12.02 2.96 -18.72
C ILE A 226 12.54 4.04 -19.69
N PHE A 227 13.71 4.62 -19.43
CA PHE A 227 14.32 5.61 -20.32
C PHE A 227 14.56 5.07 -21.73
N PHE A 228 15.17 3.89 -21.86
CA PHE A 228 15.38 3.27 -23.18
C PHE A 228 14.08 2.82 -23.83
N LEU A 229 13.09 2.36 -23.05
CA LEU A 229 11.77 2.03 -23.56
C LEU A 229 11.09 3.26 -24.18
N VAL A 230 11.12 4.41 -23.51
CA VAL A 230 10.54 5.66 -24.04
C VAL A 230 11.24 6.10 -25.33
N ILE A 231 12.57 6.02 -25.40
CA ILE A 231 13.31 6.31 -26.65
C ILE A 231 12.86 5.36 -27.76
N GLY A 232 12.75 4.06 -27.46
CA GLY A 232 12.30 3.05 -28.42
C GLY A 232 10.90 3.35 -28.93
N VAL A 233 9.94 3.59 -28.03
CA VAL A 233 8.57 4.00 -28.38
C VAL A 233 8.60 5.21 -29.31
N ILE A 234 9.23 6.32 -28.92
CA ILE A 234 9.26 7.53 -29.75
C ILE A 234 9.87 7.28 -31.13
N LEU A 235 10.98 6.55 -31.21
CA LEU A 235 11.68 6.28 -32.47
C LEU A 235 10.83 5.40 -33.40
N PHE A 236 10.30 4.28 -32.90
CA PHE A 236 9.51 3.35 -33.71
C PHE A 236 8.16 3.93 -34.11
N SER A 237 7.48 4.66 -33.21
CA SER A 237 6.24 5.36 -33.51
C SER A 237 6.44 6.45 -34.57
N SER A 238 7.56 7.17 -34.53
CA SER A 238 7.91 8.14 -35.57
C SER A 238 8.19 7.45 -36.92
N ALA A 239 8.92 6.34 -36.90
CA ALA A 239 9.26 5.61 -38.11
C ALA A 239 8.02 5.02 -38.80
N VAL A 240 7.12 4.38 -38.05
CA VAL A 240 5.89 3.80 -38.61
C VAL A 240 4.93 4.88 -39.10
N TYR A 241 4.82 6.00 -38.37
CA TYR A 241 4.01 7.14 -38.80
C TYR A 241 4.49 7.68 -40.16
N PHE A 242 5.80 7.90 -40.34
CA PHE A 242 6.33 8.39 -41.62
C PHE A 242 6.33 7.33 -42.73
N ALA A 243 6.43 6.05 -42.39
CA ALA A 243 6.36 4.97 -43.38
C ALA A 243 4.95 4.80 -43.97
N GLU A 244 3.91 5.07 -43.16
CA GLU A 244 2.50 4.92 -43.52
C GLU A 244 1.81 6.26 -43.79
N ALA A 245 2.55 7.38 -43.82
CA ALA A 245 1.98 8.73 -43.92
C ALA A 245 1.18 8.97 -45.22
N ASP A 246 1.53 8.25 -46.28
CA ASP A 246 0.90 8.37 -47.60
C ASP A 246 -0.25 7.36 -47.80
N GLU A 247 -0.51 6.47 -46.84
CA GLU A 247 -1.57 5.45 -46.94
C GLU A 247 -2.91 6.00 -46.40
N PRO A 248 -3.94 6.18 -47.25
CA PRO A 248 -5.21 6.82 -46.83
C PRO A 248 -5.99 6.04 -45.77
N THR A 249 -5.73 4.74 -45.63
CA THR A 249 -6.34 3.85 -44.63
C THR A 249 -5.44 3.57 -43.43
N SER A 250 -4.34 4.30 -43.28
CA SER A 250 -3.42 4.14 -42.16
C SER A 250 -4.10 4.34 -40.81
N GLN A 251 -3.78 3.46 -39.87
CA GLN A 251 -4.22 3.57 -38.47
C GLN A 251 -3.34 4.52 -37.66
N PHE A 252 -2.19 4.95 -38.20
CA PHE A 252 -1.22 5.80 -37.52
C PHE A 252 -1.52 7.28 -37.81
N THR A 253 -2.55 7.81 -37.15
CA THR A 253 -3.03 9.18 -37.40
C THR A 253 -2.09 10.26 -36.87
N SER A 254 -1.29 9.93 -35.84
CA SER A 254 -0.27 10.80 -35.27
C SER A 254 0.79 9.97 -34.53
N ILE A 255 1.97 10.55 -34.27
CA ILE A 255 3.04 9.85 -33.54
C ILE A 255 2.58 9.39 -32.13
N PRO A 256 1.87 10.20 -31.31
CA PRO A 256 1.39 9.73 -30.02
C PRO A 256 0.33 8.62 -30.07
N ASP A 257 -0.46 8.59 -31.13
CA ASP A 257 -1.44 7.53 -31.38
C ASP A 257 -0.75 6.19 -31.74
N ALA A 258 0.50 6.27 -32.22
CA ALA A 258 1.34 5.14 -32.58
C ALA A 258 2.30 4.67 -31.45
N PHE A 259 2.20 5.24 -30.23
CA PHE A 259 3.00 4.84 -29.05
C PHE A 259 2.71 3.41 -28.55
#